data_AF-D5PHF5-F1
#
_entry.id   AF-D5PHF5-F1
#
_cell.length_a   1.000
_cell.length_b   1.000
_cell.length_c   1.000
_cell.angle_alpha   90.00
_cell.angle_beta   90.00
_cell.angle_gamma   90.00
#
_symmetry.space_group_name_H-M   'P 1'
#
loop_
_entity.id
_entity.type
_entity.pdbx_description
1 polymer ?
#
loop_
_entity_poly.entity_id
_entity_poly.type
_entity_poly.pdbx_seq_one_letter_code
_entity_poly.pdbx_strand_id
1 'polypeptide(L)'
;MRFHLDALCEEGLVERSRITRAGVGRPRTGYRAVRDRLDYRILAEILALELGDTAGKRRHRAEAAGRRWAERITDTGTHQDAVGQPVSGGSVARDAAEERSAMITTVFERMGFDPELVPAEKSSRGRRRSIRLHSCPVRDLARDHPEVACALHRGLLQGLAGPAEPGGSAPGMRVELEPFVEPELCLARVIARD
;
A
#
# COMPACT_ATOMS: atom_id res chain seq x y z
N MET A 1 22.66 19.15 21.68
CA MET A 1 22.30 18.38 20.47
C MET A 1 23.36 17.31 20.12
N ARG A 2 23.74 16.43 21.07
CA ARG A 2 24.61 15.25 20.83
C ARG A 2 23.86 13.93 21.04
N PHE A 3 22.84 13.96 21.89
CA PHE A 3 21.94 12.85 22.22
C PHE A 3 21.40 12.09 21.00
N HIS A 4 20.90 12.79 19.97
CA HIS A 4 20.37 12.12 18.77
C HIS A 4 21.45 11.37 17.97
N LEU A 5 22.68 11.87 17.92
CA LEU A 5 23.77 11.20 17.21
C LEU A 5 24.35 10.04 18.03
N ASP A 6 24.33 10.15 19.36
CA ASP A 6 24.71 9.06 20.25
C ASP A 6 23.72 7.88 20.12
N ALA A 7 22.40 8.15 20.12
CA ALA A 7 21.36 7.14 19.89
C ALA A 7 21.51 6.45 18.52
N LEU A 8 21.75 7.22 17.45
CA LEU A 8 22.01 6.64 16.12
C LEU A 8 23.31 5.82 16.05
N CYS A 9 24.30 6.14 16.89
CA CYS A 9 25.51 5.32 17.02
C CYS A 9 25.24 4.03 17.79
N GLU A 10 24.45 4.08 18.86
CA GLU A 10 24.03 2.89 19.63
C GLU A 10 23.19 1.92 18.78
N GLU A 11 22.32 2.43 17.92
CA GLU A 11 21.55 1.64 16.95
C GLU A 11 22.40 1.14 15.75
N GLY A 12 23.66 1.59 15.66
CA GLY A 12 24.59 1.24 14.59
C GLY A 12 24.18 1.78 13.21
N LEU A 13 23.35 2.83 13.18
CA LEU A 13 22.95 3.53 11.96
C LEU A 13 24.01 4.55 11.53
N VAL A 14 24.84 5.02 12.47
CA VAL A 14 25.91 5.98 12.25
C VAL A 14 27.19 5.50 12.94
N GLU A 15 28.31 5.60 12.24
CA GLU A 15 29.65 5.39 12.79
C GLU A 15 30.31 6.72 13.15
N ARG A 16 30.97 6.75 14.30
CA ARG A 16 31.77 7.87 14.76
C ARG A 16 33.22 7.72 14.28
N SER A 17 33.67 8.63 13.40
CA SER A 17 35.06 8.67 12.93
C SER A 17 35.82 9.85 13.55
N ARG A 18 37.11 9.69 13.89
CA ARG A 18 37.97 10.83 14.24
C ARG A 18 38.59 11.40 12.97
N ILE A 19 38.34 12.67 12.69
CA ILE A 19 38.97 13.38 11.58
C ILE A 19 40.22 14.08 12.13
N THR A 20 41.38 13.50 11.83
CA THR A 20 42.68 14.12 12.10
C THR A 20 42.97 15.17 11.02
N ARG A 21 43.34 16.39 11.43
CA ARG A 21 43.86 17.43 10.52
C ARG A 21 45.39 17.48 10.66
N ALA A 22 46.08 17.80 9.58
CA ALA A 22 47.49 18.20 9.64
C ALA A 22 47.56 19.62 10.24
N GLY A 23 47.93 19.75 11.52
CA GLY A 23 48.08 21.02 12.23
C GLY A 23 47.79 20.95 13.73
N VAL A 24 48.06 22.04 14.45
CA VAL A 24 47.80 22.14 15.90
C VAL A 24 46.30 22.40 16.14
N GLY A 25 45.63 21.48 16.83
CA GLY A 25 44.21 21.62 17.21
C GLY A 25 43.57 20.30 17.68
N ARG A 26 42.49 20.38 18.45
CA ARG A 26 41.75 19.20 18.94
C ARG A 26 41.11 18.45 17.77
N PRO A 27 41.26 17.12 17.65
CA PRO A 27 40.62 16.32 16.60
C PRO A 27 39.11 16.52 16.55
N ARG A 28 38.54 16.59 15.35
CA ARG A 28 37.08 16.71 15.17
C ARG A 28 36.44 15.33 15.13
N THR A 29 35.27 15.22 15.73
CA THR A 29 34.41 14.03 15.58
C THR A 29 33.59 14.17 14.31
N GLY A 30 33.78 13.25 13.36
CA GLY A 30 32.91 13.06 12.21
C GLY A 30 31.90 11.94 12.48
N TYR A 31 30.81 11.97 11.72
CA TYR A 31 29.76 10.96 11.75
C TYR A 31 29.49 10.53 10.31
N ARG A 32 29.39 9.23 10.07
CA ARG A 32 29.10 8.64 8.75
C ARG A 32 27.98 7.64 8.89
N ALA A 33 26.96 7.71 8.04
CA ALA A 33 25.93 6.68 8.00
C ALA A 33 26.54 5.32 7.59
N VAL A 34 26.16 4.24 8.28
CA VAL A 34 26.58 2.87 7.94
C VAL A 34 25.82 2.44 6.69
N ARG A 35 26.54 2.09 5.61
CA ARG A 35 25.95 1.77 4.29
C ARG A 35 25.92 0.28 3.95
N ASP A 36 26.67 -0.56 4.66
CA ASP A 36 26.87 -1.99 4.34
C ASP A 36 25.97 -2.95 5.16
N ARG A 37 24.80 -2.49 5.62
CA ARG A 37 23.79 -3.38 6.19
C ARG A 37 22.87 -3.90 5.09
N LEU A 38 22.36 -5.13 5.24
CA LEU A 38 21.32 -5.65 4.38
C LEU A 38 20.12 -4.70 4.42
N ASP A 39 19.95 -3.94 3.35
CA ASP A 39 18.85 -3.01 3.17
C ASP A 39 17.55 -3.82 3.00
N TYR A 40 16.48 -3.41 3.69
CA TYR A 40 15.16 -4.02 3.54
C TYR A 40 14.70 -4.05 2.08
N ARG A 41 15.17 -3.08 1.28
CA ARG A 41 14.95 -3.07 -0.17
C ARG A 41 15.55 -4.28 -0.87
N ILE A 42 16.80 -4.64 -0.57
CA ILE A 42 17.47 -5.81 -1.15
C ILE A 42 16.75 -7.08 -0.72
N LEU A 43 16.36 -7.18 0.55
CA LEU A 43 15.57 -8.31 1.03
C LEU A 43 14.22 -8.42 0.31
N ALA A 44 13.51 -7.31 0.13
CA ALA A 44 12.24 -7.27 -0.57
C ALA A 44 12.38 -7.68 -2.04
N GLU A 45 13.47 -7.26 -2.71
CA GLU A 45 13.78 -7.66 -4.08
C GLU A 45 14.07 -9.16 -4.20
N ILE A 46 14.89 -9.73 -3.31
CA ILE A 46 15.14 -11.17 -3.27
C ILE A 46 13.82 -11.94 -3.11
N LEU A 47 12.98 -11.55 -2.14
CA LEU A 47 11.69 -12.20 -1.92
C LEU A 47 10.72 -12.01 -3.09
N ALA A 48 10.76 -10.86 -3.77
CA ALA A 48 9.97 -10.58 -4.96
C ALA A 48 10.33 -11.55 -6.10
N LEU A 49 11.62 -11.81 -6.31
CA LEU A 49 12.09 -12.76 -7.32
C LEU A 49 11.67 -14.21 -7.00
N GLU A 50 11.64 -14.59 -5.72
CA GLU A 50 11.19 -15.92 -5.27
C GLU A 50 9.68 -16.16 -5.46
N LEU A 51 8.88 -15.12 -5.74
CA LEU A 51 7.47 -15.30 -6.08
C LEU A 51 7.29 -16.05 -7.41
N GLY A 52 8.31 -16.16 -8.24
CA GLY A 52 8.27 -17.05 -9.41
C GLY A 52 9.27 -16.69 -10.50
N ASP A 53 9.56 -17.70 -11.31
CA ASP A 53 10.47 -17.64 -12.47
C ASP A 53 9.99 -16.70 -13.59
N THR A 54 8.73 -16.30 -13.59
CA THR A 54 8.11 -15.47 -14.64
C THR A 54 7.34 -14.32 -14.02
N ALA A 55 7.30 -13.18 -14.72
CA ALA A 55 6.54 -12.01 -14.28
C ALA A 55 5.04 -12.33 -14.07
N GLY A 56 4.48 -13.24 -14.88
CA GLY A 56 3.10 -13.71 -14.71
C GLY A 56 2.86 -14.47 -13.40
N LYS A 57 3.76 -15.40 -13.03
CA LYS A 57 3.67 -16.11 -11.75
C LYS A 57 3.86 -15.17 -10.57
N ARG A 58 4.84 -14.25 -10.65
CA ARG A 58 5.06 -13.22 -9.63
C ARG A 58 3.81 -12.37 -9.41
N ARG A 59 3.21 -11.86 -10.49
CA ARG A 59 1.93 -11.13 -10.46
C ARG A 59 0.83 -11.89 -9.76
N HIS A 60 0.59 -13.13 -10.19
CA HIS A 60 -0.47 -13.94 -9.63
C HIS A 60 -0.29 -14.19 -8.12
N ARG A 61 0.93 -14.55 -7.70
CA ARG A 61 1.23 -14.84 -6.29
C ARG A 61 1.20 -13.58 -5.43
N ALA A 62 1.72 -12.46 -5.93
CA ALA A 62 1.68 -11.17 -5.25
C ALA A 62 0.24 -10.69 -5.05
N GLU A 63 -0.60 -10.77 -6.08
CA GLU A 63 -2.02 -10.41 -5.99
C GLU A 63 -2.76 -11.29 -4.99
N ALA A 64 -2.48 -12.60 -4.98
CA ALA A 64 -3.03 -13.50 -3.97
C ALA A 64 -2.55 -13.17 -2.55
N ALA A 65 -1.29 -12.78 -2.38
CA ALA A 65 -0.75 -12.33 -1.09
C ALA A 65 -1.43 -11.04 -0.61
N GLY A 66 -1.68 -10.09 -1.50
CA GLY A 66 -2.44 -8.87 -1.23
C GLY A 66 -3.85 -9.17 -0.71
N ARG A 67 -4.58 -10.08 -1.37
CA ARG A 67 -5.92 -10.49 -0.93
C ARG A 67 -5.92 -11.10 0.47
N ARG A 68 -5.02 -12.04 0.74
CA ARG A 68 -4.86 -12.65 2.08
C ARG A 68 -4.45 -11.64 3.15
N TRP A 69 -3.70 -10.61 2.77
CA TRP A 69 -3.34 -9.57 3.71
C TRP A 69 -4.53 -8.68 4.06
N ALA A 70 -5.38 -8.36 3.08
CA ALA A 70 -6.64 -7.64 3.31
C ALA A 70 -7.51 -8.33 4.36
N GLU A 71 -7.69 -9.64 4.22
CA GLU A 71 -8.45 -10.48 5.16
C GLU A 71 -7.95 -10.32 6.60
N ARG A 72 -6.62 -10.37 6.81
CA ARG A 72 -6.03 -10.19 8.14
C ARG A 72 -6.24 -8.80 8.72
N ILE A 73 -6.21 -7.77 7.88
CA ILE A 73 -6.45 -6.37 8.32
C ILE A 73 -7.91 -6.20 8.73
N THR A 74 -8.84 -6.79 7.97
CA THR A 74 -10.27 -6.72 8.27
C THR A 74 -10.64 -7.56 9.50
N ASP A 75 -10.08 -8.76 9.65
CA ASP A 75 -10.34 -9.65 10.81
C ASP A 75 -9.94 -9.02 12.14
N THR A 76 -8.87 -8.22 12.14
CA THR A 76 -8.41 -7.50 13.34
C THR A 76 -9.37 -6.35 13.72
N GLY A 77 -10.19 -5.87 12.78
CA GLY A 77 -11.14 -4.77 12.96
C GLY A 77 -12.61 -5.21 13.17
N THR A 78 -12.97 -6.45 12.86
CA THR A 78 -14.36 -6.95 12.88
C THR A 78 -14.95 -7.27 14.26
N HIS A 79 -14.29 -6.87 15.36
CA HIS A 79 -14.90 -6.94 16.70
C HIS A 79 -15.94 -5.84 16.97
N GLN A 80 -16.21 -4.94 16.02
CA GLN A 80 -17.23 -3.90 16.12
C GLN A 80 -18.15 -3.93 14.90
N ASP A 81 -19.39 -4.34 15.17
CA ASP A 81 -20.64 -3.95 14.52
C ASP A 81 -20.97 -4.53 13.13
N ALA A 82 -21.93 -5.47 13.10
CA ALA A 82 -22.68 -5.82 11.91
C ALA A 82 -24.15 -6.12 12.23
N VAL A 83 -25.05 -5.18 11.93
CA VAL A 83 -26.48 -5.42 11.69
C VAL A 83 -26.96 -4.49 10.58
N GLY A 84 -27.56 -5.04 9.51
CA GLY A 84 -28.24 -4.24 8.48
C GLY A 84 -28.91 -5.08 7.40
N GLN A 85 -30.25 -4.98 7.32
CA GLN A 85 -31.17 -5.68 6.41
C GLN A 85 -31.13 -5.16 4.95
N PRO A 86 -31.58 -5.96 3.95
CA PRO A 86 -31.51 -5.58 2.54
C PRO A 86 -32.77 -4.82 2.05
N VAL A 87 -32.58 -3.77 1.22
CA VAL A 87 -33.65 -3.07 0.47
C VAL A 87 -33.21 -2.65 -0.95
N SER A 88 -33.89 -3.12 -2.00
CA SER A 88 -33.94 -2.66 -3.41
C SER A 88 -32.65 -2.15 -4.14
N GLY A 89 -32.19 -2.94 -5.11
CA GLY A 89 -30.83 -2.98 -5.70
C GLY A 89 -30.31 -1.86 -6.61
N GLY A 90 -30.90 -0.67 -6.62
CA GLY A 90 -30.38 0.48 -7.39
C GLY A 90 -29.60 1.51 -6.54
N SER A 91 -30.12 1.81 -5.35
CA SER A 91 -29.48 2.69 -4.37
C SER A 91 -28.35 1.96 -3.65
N VAL A 92 -28.61 0.71 -3.24
CA VAL A 92 -27.66 -0.12 -2.48
C VAL A 92 -26.31 -0.26 -3.15
N ALA A 93 -26.27 -0.49 -4.46
CA ALA A 93 -25.00 -0.64 -5.17
C ALA A 93 -24.16 0.64 -5.15
N ARG A 94 -24.80 1.82 -5.14
CA ARG A 94 -24.10 3.12 -5.05
C ARG A 94 -23.62 3.37 -3.64
N ASP A 95 -24.51 3.17 -2.66
CA ASP A 95 -24.21 3.36 -1.24
C ASP A 95 -23.09 2.41 -0.80
N ALA A 96 -23.11 1.16 -1.27
CA ALA A 96 -22.05 0.19 -1.04
C ALA A 96 -20.72 0.58 -1.71
N ALA A 97 -20.73 1.12 -2.94
CA ALA A 97 -19.50 1.57 -3.60
C ALA A 97 -18.88 2.78 -2.89
N GLU A 98 -19.71 3.71 -2.42
CA GLU A 98 -19.32 4.87 -1.61
C GLU A 98 -18.67 4.42 -0.29
N GLU A 99 -19.39 3.60 0.50
CA GLU A 99 -18.96 3.10 1.79
C GLU A 99 -17.66 2.28 1.68
N ARG A 100 -17.60 1.37 0.69
CA ARG A 100 -16.42 0.53 0.48
C ARG A 100 -15.21 1.37 0.07
N SER A 101 -15.41 2.38 -0.77
CA SER A 101 -14.32 3.28 -1.17
C SER A 101 -13.82 4.12 0.00
N ALA A 102 -14.71 4.62 0.86
CA ALA A 102 -14.34 5.36 2.06
C ALA A 102 -13.54 4.49 3.06
N MET A 103 -13.96 3.23 3.23
CA MET A 103 -13.22 2.26 4.04
C MET A 103 -11.82 2.00 3.46
N ILE A 104 -11.72 1.73 2.16
CA ILE A 104 -10.44 1.53 1.46
C ILE A 104 -9.54 2.76 1.64
N THR A 105 -10.04 3.97 1.40
CA THR A 105 -9.29 5.22 1.62
C THR A 105 -8.73 5.29 3.03
N THR A 106 -9.52 4.97 4.06
CA THR A 106 -9.06 5.01 5.46
C THR A 106 -7.95 4.00 5.74
N VAL A 107 -8.04 2.79 5.18
CA VAL A 107 -7.00 1.76 5.33
C VAL A 107 -5.71 2.18 4.63
N PHE A 108 -5.82 2.74 3.43
CA PHE A 108 -4.68 3.19 2.63
C PHE A 108 -3.98 4.42 3.21
N GLU A 109 -4.72 5.32 3.86
CA GLU A 109 -4.18 6.46 4.60
C GLU A 109 -3.24 5.98 5.71
N ARG A 110 -3.70 5.02 6.53
CA ARG A 110 -2.90 4.44 7.61
C ARG A 110 -1.64 3.72 7.14
N MET A 111 -1.64 3.26 5.89
CA MET A 111 -0.48 2.61 5.26
C MET A 111 0.46 3.61 4.59
N GLY A 112 0.12 4.91 4.54
CA GLY A 112 0.98 5.96 3.98
C GLY A 112 0.90 6.10 2.45
N PHE A 113 -0.22 5.68 1.84
CA PHE A 113 -0.44 5.83 0.40
C PHE A 113 -0.97 7.22 -0.03
N ASP A 114 -1.27 8.10 0.93
CA ASP A 114 -1.85 9.43 0.69
C ASP A 114 -3.06 9.38 -0.27
N PRO A 115 -4.14 8.65 0.09
CA PRO A 115 -5.31 8.47 -0.76
C PRO A 115 -6.24 9.69 -0.80
N GLU A 116 -6.67 10.05 -1.99
CA GLU A 116 -7.70 11.05 -2.26
C GLU A 116 -8.90 10.40 -2.96
N LEU A 117 -10.04 10.36 -2.28
CA LEU A 117 -11.29 9.88 -2.88
C LEU A 117 -11.86 10.95 -3.83
N VAL A 118 -11.90 10.63 -5.12
CA VAL A 118 -12.42 11.55 -6.14
C VAL A 118 -13.95 11.58 -6.08
N PRO A 119 -14.59 12.77 -6.16
CA PRO A 119 -16.05 12.88 -6.25
C PRO A 119 -16.62 12.05 -7.40
N ALA A 120 -17.77 11.39 -7.19
CA ALA A 120 -18.40 10.61 -8.24
C ALA A 120 -18.79 11.49 -9.43
N GLU A 121 -18.45 11.02 -10.64
CA GLU A 121 -18.91 11.66 -11.86
C GLU A 121 -20.43 11.53 -12.00
N LYS A 122 -21.11 12.62 -12.40
CA LYS A 122 -22.57 12.62 -12.63
C LYS A 122 -23.00 11.53 -13.64
N SER A 123 -22.11 11.15 -14.56
CA SER A 123 -22.31 10.13 -15.59
C SER A 123 -22.18 8.69 -15.09
N SER A 124 -21.45 8.42 -14.00
CA SER A 124 -21.23 7.05 -13.50
C SER A 124 -22.34 6.53 -12.58
N ARG A 125 -23.38 7.34 -12.36
CA ARG A 125 -24.49 7.07 -11.42
C ARG A 125 -23.99 6.59 -10.04
N GLY A 126 -22.80 6.97 -9.58
CA GLY A 126 -22.27 6.55 -8.27
C GLY A 126 -21.86 5.07 -8.14
N ARG A 127 -22.00 4.24 -9.18
CA ARG A 127 -21.56 2.82 -9.16
C ARG A 127 -20.05 2.65 -9.32
N ARG A 128 -19.35 3.72 -9.71
CA ARG A 128 -17.90 3.76 -9.88
C ARG A 128 -17.33 4.90 -9.06
N ARG A 129 -16.41 4.57 -8.16
CA ARG A 129 -15.63 5.51 -7.36
C ARG A 129 -14.15 5.38 -7.72
N SER A 130 -13.47 6.51 -7.81
CA SER A 130 -12.04 6.56 -8.11
C SER A 130 -11.28 7.05 -6.88
N ILE A 131 -10.15 6.44 -6.58
CA ILE A 131 -9.24 6.83 -5.51
C ILE A 131 -7.89 7.11 -6.15
N ARG A 132 -7.39 8.32 -5.97
CA ARG A 132 -6.02 8.72 -6.32
C ARG A 132 -5.11 8.35 -5.16
N LEU A 133 -3.94 7.79 -5.45
CA LEU A 133 -2.95 7.39 -4.46
C LEU A 133 -1.66 8.13 -4.79
N HIS A 134 -1.35 9.15 -4.01
CA HIS A 134 -0.26 10.12 -4.26
C HIS A 134 1.09 9.69 -3.69
N SER A 135 1.12 8.59 -2.94
CA SER A 135 2.34 8.03 -2.36
C SER A 135 2.37 6.51 -2.49
N CYS A 136 3.56 5.96 -2.73
CA CYS A 136 3.82 4.53 -2.64
C CYS A 136 4.95 4.28 -1.64
N PRO A 137 4.67 3.68 -0.46
CA PRO A 137 5.69 3.41 0.56
C PRO A 137 6.84 2.52 0.07
N VAL A 138 6.61 1.76 -1.00
CA VAL A 138 7.59 0.85 -1.63
C VAL A 138 7.86 1.25 -3.09
N ARG A 139 7.86 2.55 -3.39
CA ARG A 139 7.96 3.09 -4.76
C ARG A 139 9.13 2.54 -5.56
N ASP A 140 10.31 2.44 -4.95
CA ASP A 140 11.51 1.94 -5.64
C ASP A 140 11.31 0.49 -6.09
N LEU A 141 10.82 -0.38 -5.20
CA LEU A 141 10.45 -1.76 -5.53
C LEU A 141 9.35 -1.80 -6.60
N ALA A 142 8.40 -0.87 -6.58
CA ALA A 142 7.32 -0.81 -7.55
C ALA A 142 7.77 -0.34 -8.94
N ARG A 143 8.85 0.45 -9.04
CA ARG A 143 9.47 0.82 -10.32
C ARG A 143 10.25 -0.35 -10.91
N ASP A 144 10.98 -1.08 -10.07
CA ASP A 144 11.85 -2.18 -10.52
C ASP A 144 11.06 -3.48 -10.76
N HIS A 145 10.06 -3.76 -9.91
CA HIS A 145 9.26 -4.99 -9.91
C HIS A 145 7.74 -4.66 -9.83
N PRO A 146 7.15 -3.96 -10.83
CA PRO A 146 5.74 -3.56 -10.81
C PRO A 146 4.78 -4.77 -10.80
N GLU A 147 5.19 -5.91 -11.36
CA GLU A 147 4.42 -7.14 -11.28
C GLU A 147 4.34 -7.72 -9.87
N VAL A 148 5.17 -7.26 -8.92
CA VAL A 148 5.08 -7.66 -7.52
C VAL A 148 4.39 -6.58 -6.69
N ALA A 149 4.97 -5.38 -6.61
CA ALA A 149 4.46 -4.36 -5.70
C ALA A 149 3.06 -3.85 -6.11
N CYS A 150 2.85 -3.53 -7.40
CA CYS A 150 1.54 -3.06 -7.87
C CYS A 150 0.52 -4.19 -7.88
N ALA A 151 0.93 -5.44 -8.11
CA ALA A 151 0.03 -6.59 -8.05
C ALA A 151 -0.42 -6.90 -6.62
N LEU A 152 0.49 -6.84 -5.64
CA LEU A 152 0.17 -6.97 -4.22
C LEU A 152 -0.84 -5.90 -3.80
N HIS A 153 -0.58 -4.65 -4.19
CA HIS A 153 -1.48 -3.54 -3.94
C HIS A 153 -2.86 -3.78 -4.58
N ARG A 154 -2.93 -4.19 -5.85
CA ARG A 154 -4.20 -4.56 -6.51
C ARG A 154 -4.93 -5.66 -5.74
N GLY A 155 -4.21 -6.69 -5.29
CA GLY A 155 -4.76 -7.78 -4.49
C GLY A 155 -5.33 -7.30 -3.16
N LEU A 156 -4.64 -6.38 -2.49
CA LEU A 156 -5.11 -5.76 -1.26
C LEU A 156 -6.41 -4.98 -1.48
N LEU A 157 -6.46 -4.14 -2.52
CA LEU A 157 -7.68 -3.41 -2.88
C LEU A 157 -8.84 -4.37 -3.19
N GLN A 158 -8.58 -5.48 -3.89
CA GLN A 158 -9.59 -6.51 -4.17
C GLN A 158 -10.10 -7.17 -2.88
N GLY A 159 -9.21 -7.58 -1.98
CA GLY A 159 -9.61 -8.19 -0.71
C GLY A 159 -10.41 -7.21 0.16
N LEU A 160 -9.98 -5.95 0.22
CA LEU A 160 -10.71 -4.88 0.90
C LEU A 160 -11.99 -4.50 0.17
N ALA A 161 -12.16 -4.76 -1.12
CA ALA A 161 -13.42 -4.54 -1.81
C ALA A 161 -14.44 -5.66 -1.52
N GLY A 162 -13.97 -6.80 -1.01
CA GLY A 162 -14.81 -7.92 -0.59
C GLY A 162 -14.99 -8.97 -1.69
N PRO A 163 -15.53 -10.15 -1.33
CA PRO A 163 -15.68 -11.26 -2.26
C PRO A 163 -16.62 -10.88 -3.42
N ALA A 164 -16.28 -11.37 -4.61
CA ALA A 164 -17.12 -11.27 -5.81
C ALA A 164 -18.12 -12.43 -5.93
N GLU A 165 -18.29 -13.22 -4.86
CA GLU A 165 -19.03 -14.48 -4.88
C GLU A 165 -20.53 -14.27 -5.18
N PRO A 166 -21.09 -15.00 -6.16
CA PRO A 166 -22.53 -15.02 -6.38
C PRO A 166 -23.20 -15.78 -5.24
N GLY A 167 -23.91 -15.07 -4.36
CA GLY A 167 -24.70 -15.67 -3.28
C GLY A 167 -24.60 -14.98 -1.92
N GLY A 168 -23.70 -14.01 -1.75
CA GLY A 168 -23.73 -13.10 -0.60
C GLY A 168 -24.77 -11.99 -0.77
N SER A 169 -25.37 -11.51 0.31
CA SER A 169 -26.33 -10.39 0.28
C SER A 169 -25.71 -9.04 -0.11
N ALA A 170 -24.38 -8.95 -0.23
CA ALA A 170 -23.67 -7.74 -0.61
C ALA A 170 -23.37 -7.73 -2.12
N PRO A 171 -23.58 -6.60 -2.83
CA PRO A 171 -23.25 -6.48 -4.24
C PRO A 171 -21.74 -6.68 -4.44
N GLY A 172 -21.37 -7.60 -5.34
CA GLY A 172 -19.97 -7.88 -5.64
C GLY A 172 -19.25 -6.64 -6.19
N MET A 173 -18.01 -6.42 -5.78
CA MET A 173 -17.21 -5.28 -6.25
C MET A 173 -16.13 -5.75 -7.23
N ARG A 174 -15.90 -4.96 -8.29
CA ARG A 174 -14.73 -5.05 -9.16
C ARG A 174 -13.76 -3.92 -8.81
N VAL A 175 -12.48 -4.25 -8.76
CA VAL A 175 -11.41 -3.29 -8.54
C VAL A 175 -10.46 -3.27 -9.73
N GLU A 176 -10.06 -2.06 -10.11
CA GLU A 176 -9.00 -1.80 -11.07
C GLU A 176 -7.93 -0.93 -10.42
N LEU A 177 -6.67 -1.16 -10.79
CA LEU A 177 -5.53 -0.34 -10.40
C LEU A 177 -4.71 -0.05 -11.64
N GLU A 178 -4.58 1.23 -11.95
CA GLU A 178 -3.69 1.76 -12.99
C GLU A 178 -2.48 2.39 -12.28
N PRO A 179 -1.33 1.71 -12.26
CA PRO A 179 -0.15 2.23 -11.60
C PRO A 179 0.52 3.32 -12.42
N PHE A 180 1.10 4.32 -11.75
CA PHE A 180 1.93 5.36 -12.36
C PHE A 180 1.26 6.11 -13.53
N VAL A 181 -0.02 6.48 -13.38
CA VAL A 181 -0.69 7.37 -14.33
C VAL A 181 -0.02 8.75 -14.40
N GLU A 182 0.68 9.12 -13.32
CA GLU A 182 1.72 10.14 -13.25
C GLU A 182 2.89 9.59 -12.43
N PRO A 183 4.07 10.25 -12.37
CA PRO A 183 5.26 9.70 -11.71
C PRO A 183 5.05 9.23 -10.26
N GLU A 184 4.14 9.90 -9.54
CA GLU A 184 3.83 9.66 -8.13
C GLU A 184 2.35 9.29 -7.91
N LEU A 185 1.59 9.05 -8.98
CA LEU A 185 0.14 8.85 -8.89
C LEU A 185 -0.26 7.46 -9.42
N CYS A 186 -0.95 6.70 -8.57
CA CYS A 186 -1.72 5.54 -9.02
C CYS A 186 -3.23 5.84 -8.95
N LEU A 187 -4.00 5.28 -9.88
CA LEU A 187 -5.44 5.42 -9.91
C LEU A 187 -6.11 4.07 -9.62
N ALA A 188 -6.79 3.98 -8.47
CA ALA A 188 -7.64 2.85 -8.15
C ALA A 188 -9.10 3.18 -8.51
N ARG A 189 -9.84 2.19 -9.02
CA ARG A 189 -11.29 2.31 -9.25
C ARG A 189 -12.01 1.16 -8.59
N VAL A 190 -13.05 1.48 -7.84
CA VAL A 190 -13.98 0.54 -7.21
C VAL A 190 -15.31 0.64 -7.95
N ILE A 191 -15.80 -0.49 -8.44
CA ILE A 191 -16.96 -0.57 -9.34
C ILE A 191 -17.93 -1.61 -8.78
N ALA A 192 -19.14 -1.19 -8.42
CA ALA A 192 -20.21 -2.10 -8.07
C ALA A 192 -20.63 -2.94 -9.28
N ARG A 193 -20.75 -4.25 -9.11
CA ARG A 193 -21.35 -5.15 -10.10
C ARG A 193 -22.87 -5.13 -9.96
N ASP A 194 -23.55 -5.37 -11.08
CA ASP A 194 -25.00 -5.51 -11.17
C ASP A 194 -25.48 -6.87 -10.64
#